data_AF-A0A850JI20-F1
#
_entry.id   AF-A0A850JI20-F1
#
_cell.length_a   1.000
_cell.length_b   1.000
_cell.length_c   1.000
_cell.angle_alpha   90.00
_cell.angle_beta   90.00
_cell.angle_gamma   90.00
#
_symmetry.space_group_name_H-M   'P 1'
#
loop_
_entity.id
_entity.type
_entity.pdbx_description
1 polymer ?
#
loop_
_entity_poly.entity_id
_entity_poly.type
_entity_poly.pdbx_seq_one_letter_code
_entity_poly.pdbx_strand_id
1 'polypeptide(L)'
;MPWRVLRTSVIGSVVPFHRCPQPVGVQDLHVPLHLLAGPVRHDRAALVVDVEHQLLGLGLRVAEHGLEHVRDVRHQVDRVVPDDRQPRPVGAHVLLGVRPFELDRCGRRAHGAHCPDRPLSLRAKSPRASVRPPHPMLCATPPPGVRVRTPMVPILGLRVPLVDLGNGTALLTDQYELTMLQAALRSGTAGRRAVFEVFARSLPAGRRYGVVAGVGRLLDAIEAFRFDAAELEFLASNGIVDEPTAQWLEKYRFTGNVWGYAEGDCYFPDSPILVVEGTFGEAVLLETLALSILNHDCAIASAASRMVQASQGRPIIEMGSRRTHERAAVAAARASYIAGFTTTSNLEAGRLYGVPTAGTSAHSFTLLHDSERHAFEAQLASLGSGTTLLVDTYDVERAVRTAVELAEPSLGAVRIDSGDLGVMARRVREQLDSLGAHDTRIVVTGDLDEFGIAALAAAPVDGYGVGTSLVTGSGAPTASLVYKLVARSDGPDSDAAMRPVAKRSTGKPSRGGRKTAVRRIDGHGTAYAETVSTGQPVPGPRDRSLHVPLVRDGDIVGRESLQQARDRHTRAIAELPPTAIQLSKGEPAVPTEFVNGGPRP
;
A
#
# COMPACT_ATOMS: atom_id res chain seq x y z
N MET A 1 17.35 -63.49 -56.88
CA MET A 1 16.24 -64.38 -56.48
C MET A 1 15.38 -63.64 -55.46
N PRO A 2 14.06 -63.45 -55.71
CA PRO A 2 13.10 -62.82 -54.79
C PRO A 2 12.05 -63.83 -54.23
N TRP A 3 10.96 -63.32 -53.61
CA TRP A 3 9.74 -64.01 -53.11
C TRP A 3 9.86 -64.63 -51.69
N ARG A 4 8.88 -64.60 -50.74
CA ARG A 4 7.44 -64.17 -50.64
C ARG A 4 7.16 -63.69 -49.18
N VAL A 5 6.36 -62.65 -48.85
CA VAL A 5 4.86 -62.54 -48.79
C VAL A 5 4.28 -63.50 -47.70
N LEU A 6 3.43 -63.14 -46.70
CA LEU A 6 2.28 -62.20 -46.58
C LEU A 6 1.84 -61.97 -45.09
N ARG A 7 1.03 -60.93 -44.84
CA ARG A 7 -0.07 -60.76 -43.84
C ARG A 7 0.04 -59.71 -42.72
N THR A 8 -1.14 -59.11 -42.49
CA THR A 8 -1.51 -57.98 -41.66
C THR A 8 -1.93 -58.37 -40.23
N SER A 9 -1.77 -57.45 -39.28
CA SER A 9 -2.74 -57.25 -38.19
C SER A 9 -2.63 -55.82 -37.64
N VAL A 10 -3.76 -55.14 -37.54
CA VAL A 10 -3.88 -53.84 -36.85
C VAL A 10 -4.18 -54.15 -35.39
N ILE A 11 -3.36 -53.63 -34.47
CA ILE A 11 -3.65 -53.63 -33.03
C ILE A 11 -3.58 -52.19 -32.56
N GLY A 12 -4.73 -51.65 -32.13
CA GLY A 12 -4.83 -50.28 -31.62
C GLY A 12 -4.24 -50.17 -30.22
N SER A 13 -3.36 -49.19 -30.02
CA SER A 13 -2.85 -48.81 -28.71
C SER A 13 -3.88 -47.99 -27.94
N VAL A 14 -4.41 -48.55 -26.85
CA VAL A 14 -5.38 -47.88 -25.97
C VAL A 14 -4.68 -46.82 -25.11
N VAL A 15 -5.13 -45.57 -25.21
CA VAL A 15 -4.76 -44.48 -24.29
C VAL A 15 -5.76 -44.45 -23.12
N PRO A 16 -5.31 -44.54 -21.85
CA PRO A 16 -6.21 -44.42 -20.72
C PRO A 16 -6.61 -42.96 -20.47
N PHE A 17 -7.81 -42.57 -20.90
CA PHE A 17 -8.44 -41.32 -20.47
C PHE A 17 -8.75 -41.38 -18.97
N HIS A 18 -8.10 -40.53 -18.18
CA HIS A 18 -8.49 -40.33 -16.78
C HIS A 18 -9.76 -39.46 -16.69
N ARG A 19 -10.69 -39.85 -15.82
CA ARG A 19 -12.09 -39.41 -15.85
C ARG A 19 -12.30 -37.97 -15.36
N CYS A 20 -13.22 -37.25 -16.01
CA CYS A 20 -13.84 -36.04 -15.46
C CYS A 20 -14.68 -36.36 -14.20
N PRO A 21 -14.83 -35.42 -13.25
CA PRO A 21 -15.82 -35.55 -12.19
C PRO A 21 -17.25 -35.52 -12.75
N GLN A 22 -18.10 -36.45 -12.33
CA GLN A 22 -19.55 -36.36 -12.57
C GLN A 22 -20.20 -35.40 -11.56
N PRO A 23 -21.23 -34.63 -11.95
CA PRO A 23 -21.99 -33.82 -11.01
C PRO A 23 -22.78 -34.73 -10.05
N VAL A 24 -22.64 -34.46 -8.75
CA VAL A 24 -23.46 -35.09 -7.70
C VAL A 24 -24.64 -34.15 -7.42
N GLY A 25 -25.86 -34.69 -7.41
CA GLY A 25 -27.06 -33.92 -7.08
C GLY A 25 -27.02 -33.44 -5.63
N VAL A 26 -27.14 -32.14 -5.43
CA VAL A 26 -27.25 -31.51 -4.11
C VAL A 26 -28.74 -31.38 -3.76
N GLN A 27 -29.11 -31.63 -2.51
CA GLN A 27 -30.48 -31.46 -2.04
C GLN A 27 -30.85 -29.98 -1.94
N ASP A 28 -32.05 -29.61 -2.40
CA ASP A 28 -32.59 -28.26 -2.28
C ASP A 28 -32.88 -27.90 -0.81
N LEU A 29 -31.92 -27.23 -0.17
CA LEU A 29 -32.16 -26.49 1.07
C LEU A 29 -32.31 -25.01 0.75
N HIS A 30 -33.54 -24.52 0.89
CA HIS A 30 -33.91 -23.12 0.67
C HIS A 30 -32.99 -22.15 1.43
N VAL A 31 -32.27 -21.31 0.71
CA VAL A 31 -31.63 -20.10 1.25
C VAL A 31 -32.56 -18.91 1.00
N PRO A 32 -33.24 -18.36 2.03
CA PRO A 32 -34.03 -17.16 1.88
C PRO A 32 -33.12 -15.93 1.72
N LEU A 33 -32.98 -15.45 0.48
CA LEU A 33 -32.37 -14.15 0.22
C LEU A 33 -33.37 -13.05 0.57
N HIS A 34 -33.08 -12.29 1.64
CA HIS A 34 -33.85 -11.09 1.96
C HIS A 34 -33.49 -9.94 1.01
N LEU A 35 -34.50 -9.22 0.54
CA LEU A 35 -34.33 -8.00 -0.25
C LEU A 35 -33.61 -6.93 0.59
N LEU A 36 -32.47 -6.45 0.10
CA LEU A 36 -31.82 -5.25 0.62
C LEU A 36 -32.70 -4.03 0.34
N ALA A 37 -32.88 -3.17 1.34
CA ALA A 37 -33.62 -1.93 1.19
C ALA A 37 -32.83 -0.97 0.27
N GLY A 38 -33.50 -0.39 -0.72
CA GLY A 38 -32.88 0.60 -1.62
C GLY A 38 -32.53 1.91 -0.91
N PRO A 39 -31.55 2.68 -1.42
CA PRO A 39 -31.14 3.94 -0.82
C PRO A 39 -32.27 4.99 -0.86
N VAL A 40 -32.51 5.62 0.28
CA VAL A 40 -33.47 6.74 0.40
C VAL A 40 -32.86 8.00 -0.24
N ARG A 41 -33.68 8.75 -0.99
CA ARG A 41 -33.26 10.02 -1.63
C ARG A 41 -32.70 11.01 -0.61
N HIS A 42 -31.68 11.75 -1.04
CA HIS A 42 -31.09 12.86 -0.29
C HIS A 42 -31.32 14.16 -1.07
N ASP A 43 -32.46 14.82 -0.82
CA ASP A 43 -32.91 16.01 -1.56
C ASP A 43 -32.13 17.28 -1.14
N ARG A 44 -30.85 17.35 -1.51
CA ARG A 44 -30.04 18.59 -1.47
C ARG A 44 -29.56 18.92 -2.88
N ALA A 45 -29.70 20.19 -3.26
CA ALA A 45 -29.40 20.65 -4.62
C ALA A 45 -27.93 20.40 -4.99
N ALA A 46 -27.72 19.62 -6.06
CA ALA A 46 -26.42 19.49 -6.71
C ALA A 46 -26.16 20.70 -7.61
N LEU A 47 -24.91 21.17 -7.65
CA LEU A 47 -24.47 22.14 -8.63
C LEU A 47 -24.51 21.47 -10.02
N VAL A 48 -25.24 22.05 -10.97
CA VAL A 48 -25.32 21.50 -12.33
C VAL A 48 -23.96 21.69 -13.02
N VAL A 49 -23.38 20.59 -13.47
CA VAL A 49 -22.26 20.59 -14.41
C VAL A 49 -22.82 20.05 -15.72
N ASP A 50 -22.84 20.88 -16.75
CA ASP A 50 -23.37 20.50 -18.06
C ASP A 50 -22.29 19.69 -18.82
N VAL A 51 -22.65 18.49 -19.27
CA VAL A 51 -21.73 17.58 -19.99
C VAL A 51 -22.45 17.02 -21.21
N GLU A 52 -22.27 17.69 -22.36
CA GLU A 52 -22.78 17.21 -23.64
C GLU A 52 -22.20 15.82 -23.98
N HIS A 53 -23.07 14.80 -23.98
CA HIS A 53 -22.74 13.48 -24.46
C HIS A 53 -23.23 13.31 -25.90
N GLN A 54 -22.33 13.02 -26.84
CA GLN A 54 -22.74 12.48 -28.14
C GLN A 54 -23.22 11.03 -27.98
N LEU A 55 -24.47 10.78 -28.37
CA LEU A 55 -25.09 9.46 -28.36
C LEU A 55 -24.53 8.58 -29.50
N LEU A 56 -23.86 7.49 -29.14
CA LEU A 56 -23.65 6.33 -30.01
C LEU A 56 -24.39 5.11 -29.42
N GLY A 57 -24.97 4.30 -30.31
CA GLY A 57 -26.14 3.47 -30.00
C GLY A 57 -25.92 2.32 -28.99
N LEU A 58 -26.99 2.05 -28.22
CA LEU A 58 -27.08 0.93 -27.29
C LEU A 58 -27.19 -0.42 -28.04
N GLY A 59 -26.19 -1.28 -27.89
CA GLY A 59 -26.26 -2.69 -28.26
C GLY A 59 -26.20 -3.58 -27.01
N LEU A 60 -27.14 -4.51 -26.87
CA LEU A 60 -27.17 -5.49 -25.77
C LEU A 60 -25.93 -6.39 -25.81
N ARG A 61 -25.17 -6.44 -24.71
CA ARG A 61 -24.17 -7.48 -24.44
C ARG A 61 -24.32 -8.05 -23.03
N VAL A 62 -24.02 -9.34 -22.92
CA VAL A 62 -24.17 -10.17 -21.71
C VAL A 62 -23.07 -9.84 -20.70
N ALA A 63 -23.39 -9.93 -19.41
CA ALA A 63 -22.47 -9.69 -18.32
C ALA A 63 -21.42 -10.83 -18.15
N GLU A 64 -20.18 -10.40 -17.88
CA GLU A 64 -19.17 -11.10 -17.06
C GLU A 64 -18.70 -12.49 -17.52
N HIS A 65 -17.65 -12.47 -18.35
CA HIS A 65 -16.50 -13.39 -18.23
C HIS A 65 -15.22 -12.56 -18.04
N GLY A 66 -14.21 -13.15 -17.40
CA GLY A 66 -13.12 -12.42 -16.73
C GLY A 66 -12.22 -11.56 -17.62
N LEU A 67 -11.78 -10.43 -17.07
CA LEU A 67 -10.72 -9.58 -17.62
C LEU A 67 -9.35 -10.19 -17.28
N GLU A 68 -8.78 -10.99 -18.18
CA GLU A 68 -7.49 -11.67 -17.94
C GLU A 68 -6.26 -10.81 -18.34
N HIS A 69 -6.43 -9.56 -18.77
CA HIS A 69 -5.33 -8.75 -19.33
C HIS A 69 -5.23 -7.31 -18.78
N VAL A 70 -3.99 -6.93 -18.43
CA VAL A 70 -3.58 -5.61 -17.90
C VAL A 70 -3.80 -4.45 -18.91
N ARG A 71 -4.29 -4.73 -20.12
CA ARG A 71 -4.61 -3.70 -21.13
C ARG A 71 -6.02 -3.13 -21.00
N ASP A 72 -6.87 -3.71 -20.17
CA ASP A 72 -8.28 -3.34 -20.06
C ASP A 72 -8.53 -2.15 -19.10
N VAL A 73 -7.48 -1.64 -18.45
CA VAL A 73 -7.49 -0.35 -17.75
C VAL A 73 -6.44 0.58 -18.38
N ARG A 74 -6.84 1.29 -19.44
CA ARG A 74 -6.08 2.41 -20.02
C ARG A 74 -6.85 3.71 -19.85
N HIS A 75 -6.47 4.50 -18.85
CA HIS A 75 -6.70 5.94 -18.91
C HIS A 75 -5.52 6.58 -19.65
N GLN A 76 -5.61 6.57 -20.98
CA GLN A 76 -4.69 7.26 -21.87
C GLN A 76 -5.30 8.62 -22.20
N VAL A 77 -4.65 9.71 -21.78
CA VAL A 77 -5.05 11.08 -22.16
C VAL A 77 -4.38 11.40 -23.49
N ASP A 78 -4.99 10.95 -24.59
CA ASP A 78 -4.39 11.07 -25.93
C ASP A 78 -4.38 12.51 -26.49
N ARG A 79 -5.06 13.46 -25.84
CA ARG A 79 -4.98 14.89 -26.18
C ARG A 79 -5.55 15.78 -25.08
N VAL A 80 -4.84 16.85 -24.75
CA VAL A 80 -5.45 18.09 -24.25
C VAL A 80 -5.50 19.05 -25.43
N VAL A 81 -6.67 19.61 -25.74
CA VAL A 81 -6.84 20.61 -26.80
C VAL A 81 -7.02 21.98 -26.14
N PRO A 82 -6.10 22.94 -26.33
CA PRO A 82 -6.31 24.33 -25.92
C PRO A 82 -7.50 24.95 -26.66
N ASP A 83 -8.27 25.82 -25.99
CA ASP A 83 -9.28 26.65 -26.66
C ASP A 83 -8.60 27.89 -27.27
N ASP A 84 -8.18 27.80 -28.53
CA ASP A 84 -7.48 28.87 -29.28
C ASP A 84 -8.40 30.06 -29.67
N ARG A 85 -9.43 30.37 -28.87
CA ARG A 85 -10.40 31.43 -29.16
C ARG A 85 -10.08 32.73 -28.44
N GLN A 86 -9.40 33.63 -29.16
CA GLN A 86 -9.31 35.04 -28.78
C GLN A 86 -10.71 35.65 -28.56
N PRO A 87 -10.93 36.44 -27.50
CA PRO A 87 -12.22 37.09 -27.24
C PRO A 87 -12.50 38.16 -28.30
N ARG A 88 -13.62 38.03 -29.03
CA ARG A 88 -14.05 39.00 -30.05
C ARG A 88 -14.84 40.17 -29.40
N PRO A 89 -14.73 41.40 -29.91
CA PRO A 89 -15.47 42.54 -29.38
C PRO A 89 -16.93 42.52 -29.79
N VAL A 90 -17.83 42.83 -28.85
CA VAL A 90 -19.28 42.94 -29.12
C VAL A 90 -19.60 44.32 -29.69
N GLY A 91 -19.71 44.40 -31.02
CA GLY A 91 -20.25 45.56 -31.72
C GLY A 91 -21.78 45.53 -31.72
N ALA A 92 -22.42 46.57 -31.19
CA ALA A 92 -23.87 46.64 -31.08
C ALA A 92 -24.51 47.19 -32.37
N HIS A 93 -25.23 46.34 -33.13
CA HIS A 93 -26.32 46.74 -34.02
C HIS A 93 -27.24 45.55 -34.34
N VAL A 94 -28.48 45.56 -33.83
CA VAL A 94 -29.75 45.34 -34.55
C VAL A 94 -30.90 45.68 -33.57
N LEU A 95 -31.71 46.66 -33.97
CA LEU A 95 -33.00 47.12 -33.42
C LEU A 95 -34.08 46.52 -34.36
N LEU A 96 -35.33 46.14 -34.04
CA LEU A 96 -36.37 46.40 -33.02
C LEU A 96 -37.32 45.17 -33.03
N GLY A 97 -38.29 44.90 -32.13
CA GLY A 97 -38.86 45.53 -30.92
C GLY A 97 -39.94 44.55 -30.38
N VAL A 98 -40.93 44.86 -29.51
CA VAL A 98 -41.42 46.05 -28.82
C VAL A 98 -42.14 45.58 -27.52
N ARG A 99 -41.66 46.02 -26.33
CA ARG A 99 -42.34 46.60 -25.12
C ARG A 99 -43.69 46.03 -24.58
N PRO A 100 -44.19 46.44 -23.37
CA PRO A 100 -43.63 47.35 -22.34
C PRO A 100 -43.60 46.80 -20.89
N PHE A 101 -42.78 47.40 -20.01
CA PHE A 101 -43.25 48.25 -18.90
C PHE A 101 -42.08 49.05 -18.30
N GLU A 102 -42.37 50.23 -17.74
CA GLU A 102 -41.36 51.27 -17.46
C GLU A 102 -40.93 51.35 -15.98
N LEU A 103 -39.67 51.77 -15.78
CA LEU A 103 -39.16 52.36 -14.55
C LEU A 103 -38.59 53.74 -14.89
N ASP A 104 -39.11 54.78 -14.26
CA ASP A 104 -38.57 56.14 -14.21
C ASP A 104 -37.99 56.32 -12.77
N ARG A 105 -36.95 57.10 -12.46
CA ARG A 105 -36.28 58.18 -13.22
C ARG A 105 -34.94 58.58 -12.56
N CYS A 106 -33.95 59.02 -13.36
CA CYS A 106 -32.77 59.89 -13.01
C CYS A 106 -31.82 59.52 -11.84
N GLY A 107 -30.51 59.85 -11.86
CA GLY A 107 -29.69 60.44 -12.93
C GLY A 107 -28.49 61.27 -12.44
N ARG A 108 -27.33 61.11 -13.11
CA ARG A 108 -26.11 61.97 -13.17
C ARG A 108 -25.00 61.89 -12.09
N ARG A 109 -23.85 61.37 -12.57
CA ARG A 109 -22.43 61.77 -12.39
C ARG A 109 -22.04 62.84 -11.34
N ALA A 110 -20.98 62.55 -10.57
CA ALA A 110 -19.79 63.41 -10.39
C ALA A 110 -18.61 62.63 -9.74
N HIS A 111 -17.37 63.12 -9.92
CA HIS A 111 -16.15 62.61 -9.29
C HIS A 111 -15.98 63.12 -7.85
N GLY A 112 -15.15 62.45 -7.03
CA GLY A 112 -14.66 62.98 -5.75
C GLY A 112 -13.93 61.94 -4.91
N ALA A 113 -12.82 62.32 -4.27
CA ALA A 113 -11.98 61.43 -3.45
C ALA A 113 -12.19 61.62 -1.94
N HIS A 114 -11.35 60.94 -1.15
CA HIS A 114 -11.09 61.08 0.31
C HIS A 114 -11.89 60.20 1.31
N CYS A 115 -11.12 59.36 2.01
CA CYS A 115 -11.29 59.03 3.44
C CYS A 115 -10.96 60.29 4.28
N PRO A 116 -11.35 60.42 5.59
CA PRO A 116 -11.15 59.35 6.58
C PRO A 116 -12.19 59.27 7.74
N ASP A 117 -11.82 58.47 8.74
CA ASP A 117 -12.13 58.57 10.18
C ASP A 117 -13.34 57.87 10.84
N ARG A 118 -12.95 57.01 11.79
CA ARG A 118 -13.65 56.54 13.02
C ARG A 118 -13.80 57.74 14.01
N PRO A 119 -14.53 57.68 15.18
CA PRO A 119 -14.61 56.51 16.07
C PRO A 119 -15.84 56.40 17.04
N LEU A 120 -15.76 55.43 18.00
CA LEU A 120 -16.48 55.35 19.29
C LEU A 120 -18.04 55.18 19.26
N SER A 121 -18.76 54.65 20.27
CA SER A 121 -18.44 53.69 21.36
C SER A 121 -19.71 53.27 22.15
N LEU A 122 -19.55 52.34 23.10
CA LEU A 122 -20.33 52.15 24.35
C LEU A 122 -21.76 51.54 24.36
N ARG A 123 -21.80 50.31 24.92
CA ARG A 123 -22.62 49.80 26.05
C ARG A 123 -24.17 49.84 26.03
N ALA A 124 -24.71 48.63 25.88
CA ALA A 124 -25.53 47.90 26.88
C ALA A 124 -26.79 48.54 27.52
N LYS A 125 -27.95 47.88 27.33
CA LYS A 125 -28.69 47.11 28.36
C LYS A 125 -29.98 46.44 27.82
N SER A 126 -30.33 45.29 28.39
CA SER A 126 -31.65 44.62 28.36
C SER A 126 -32.68 45.39 29.24
N PRO A 127 -34.02 45.08 29.33
CA PRO A 127 -34.63 43.74 29.18
C PRO A 127 -36.14 43.57 28.77
N ARG A 128 -36.55 42.29 28.66
CA ARG A 128 -37.84 41.66 29.05
C ARG A 128 -39.16 41.80 28.25
N ALA A 129 -39.88 40.66 28.24
CA ALA A 129 -41.35 40.43 28.20
C ALA A 129 -42.12 40.83 26.91
N SER A 130 -42.79 39.98 26.11
CA SER A 130 -43.61 38.75 26.26
C SER A 130 -45.12 38.99 26.12
N VAL A 131 -45.72 38.65 24.96
CA VAL A 131 -47.19 38.52 24.76
C VAL A 131 -47.49 37.40 23.75
N ARG A 132 -48.44 36.51 24.08
CA ARG A 132 -49.22 35.57 23.22
C ARG A 132 -50.67 36.13 23.12
N PRO A 133 -51.64 35.70 22.25
CA PRO A 133 -51.92 34.35 21.69
C PRO A 133 -52.41 34.45 20.19
N PRO A 134 -53.33 33.64 19.58
CA PRO A 134 -54.06 32.41 19.99
C PRO A 134 -54.19 31.25 18.95
N HIS A 135 -54.80 30.14 19.39
CA HIS A 135 -55.36 29.03 18.57
C HIS A 135 -56.85 29.29 18.23
N PRO A 136 -57.45 28.59 17.23
CA PRO A 136 -58.14 27.30 17.46
C PRO A 136 -57.62 26.21 16.46
N MET A 137 -58.24 25.05 16.15
CA MET A 137 -59.48 24.36 16.58
C MET A 137 -59.27 22.80 16.53
N LEU A 138 -60.34 21.99 16.62
CA LEU A 138 -60.34 20.51 16.51
C LEU A 138 -61.04 20.02 15.22
N CYS A 139 -60.75 18.78 14.78
CA CYS A 139 -61.82 17.81 14.42
C CYS A 139 -61.38 16.34 14.26
N ALA A 140 -62.18 15.44 14.85
CA ALA A 140 -62.54 14.05 14.48
C ALA A 140 -61.50 12.89 14.32
N THR A 141 -61.92 11.71 14.82
CA THR A 141 -61.25 10.39 14.74
C THR A 141 -62.23 9.27 14.32
N PRO A 142 -61.81 8.26 13.52
CA PRO A 142 -62.52 6.99 13.32
C PRO A 142 -61.65 5.76 13.79
N PRO A 143 -62.03 4.46 13.65
CA PRO A 143 -62.01 3.48 14.77
C PRO A 143 -60.81 2.51 14.80
N PRO A 144 -60.67 1.62 15.81
CA PRO A 144 -59.46 0.84 16.04
C PRO A 144 -59.34 -0.43 15.18
N GLY A 145 -58.19 -0.59 14.52
CA GLY A 145 -57.74 -1.83 13.86
C GLY A 145 -56.69 -2.58 14.69
N VAL A 146 -56.74 -3.91 14.65
CA VAL A 146 -55.91 -4.83 15.44
C VAL A 146 -54.40 -4.63 15.17
N ARG A 147 -53.60 -4.40 16.22
CA ARG A 147 -52.13 -4.42 16.12
C ARG A 147 -51.58 -5.82 16.40
N VAL A 148 -51.06 -6.46 15.36
CA VAL A 148 -50.09 -7.56 15.51
C VAL A 148 -48.80 -6.98 16.10
N ARG A 149 -48.35 -7.48 17.25
CA ARG A 149 -47.06 -7.10 17.85
C ARG A 149 -45.94 -7.90 17.18
N THR A 150 -45.31 -7.33 16.15
CA THR A 150 -43.94 -7.71 15.78
C THR A 150 -42.99 -7.11 16.82
N PRO A 151 -42.08 -7.88 17.45
CA PRO A 151 -41.10 -7.31 18.36
C PRO A 151 -40.08 -6.50 17.55
N MET A 152 -40.19 -5.18 17.65
CA MET A 152 -39.21 -4.26 17.08
C MET A 152 -37.95 -4.32 17.95
N VAL A 153 -36.95 -5.09 17.53
CA VAL A 153 -35.62 -5.05 18.13
C VAL A 153 -35.08 -3.62 17.92
N PRO A 154 -34.75 -2.86 18.98
CA PRO A 154 -34.11 -1.58 18.80
C PRO A 154 -32.70 -1.82 18.26
N ILE A 155 -32.47 -1.48 17.00
CA ILE A 155 -31.11 -1.28 16.50
C ILE A 155 -30.59 -0.06 17.27
N LEU A 156 -29.82 -0.32 18.33
CA LEU A 156 -29.06 0.72 19.00
C LEU A 156 -28.10 1.28 17.96
N GLY A 157 -28.32 2.51 17.53
CA GLY A 157 -27.43 3.14 16.57
C GLY A 157 -26.04 3.24 17.19
N LEU A 158 -25.06 2.56 16.59
CA LEU A 158 -23.66 2.75 16.96
C LEU A 158 -23.35 4.24 16.83
N ARG A 159 -23.16 4.90 17.98
CA ARG A 159 -22.41 6.14 18.03
C ARG A 159 -20.96 5.77 17.78
N VAL A 160 -20.58 5.62 16.52
CA VAL A 160 -19.17 5.67 16.13
C VAL A 160 -18.69 7.05 16.59
N PRO A 161 -17.74 7.13 17.55
CA PRO A 161 -17.18 8.41 17.92
C PRO A 161 -16.54 9.06 16.70
N LEU A 162 -16.39 10.39 16.71
CA LEU A 162 -15.51 11.06 15.76
C LEU A 162 -14.17 10.34 15.76
N VAL A 163 -13.67 9.95 14.58
CA VAL A 163 -12.50 9.10 14.45
C VAL A 163 -11.28 9.83 15.02
N ASP A 164 -10.99 9.55 16.28
CA ASP A 164 -9.70 9.81 16.88
C ASP A 164 -8.73 8.84 16.22
N LEU A 165 -7.81 9.36 15.41
CA LEU A 165 -6.77 8.58 14.72
C LEU A 165 -5.62 8.22 15.68
N GLY A 166 -5.96 8.02 16.96
CA GLY A 166 -5.09 7.94 18.11
C GLY A 166 -3.93 6.96 17.94
N ASN A 167 -2.89 7.17 18.75
CA ASN A 167 -1.63 6.43 18.63
C ASN A 167 -1.70 4.97 19.09
N GLY A 168 -2.88 4.46 19.47
CA GLY A 168 -3.11 3.07 19.84
C GLY A 168 -3.08 2.14 18.63
N THR A 169 -2.51 0.95 18.82
CA THR A 169 -2.49 -0.12 17.81
C THR A 169 -3.39 -1.30 18.17
N ALA A 170 -4.06 -1.27 19.34
CA ALA A 170 -4.77 -2.41 19.91
C ALA A 170 -6.00 -2.85 19.11
N LEU A 171 -6.75 -1.91 18.50
CA LEU A 171 -7.84 -2.22 17.58
C LEU A 171 -7.39 -2.43 16.11
N LEU A 172 -6.08 -2.46 15.81
CA LEU A 172 -5.53 -2.89 14.51
C LEU A 172 -5.41 -4.42 14.43
N THR A 173 -6.47 -5.11 14.86
CA THR A 173 -6.58 -6.56 15.05
C THR A 173 -7.86 -7.07 14.40
N ASP A 174 -7.90 -8.36 14.09
CA ASP A 174 -9.14 -9.04 13.72
C ASP A 174 -9.87 -9.58 14.96
N GLN A 175 -11.20 -9.53 14.96
CA GLN A 175 -12.05 -9.99 16.08
C GLN A 175 -11.83 -11.47 16.46
N TYR A 176 -11.31 -12.31 15.54
CA TYR A 176 -11.07 -13.73 15.85
C TYR A 176 -9.95 -13.90 16.90
N GLU A 177 -9.01 -12.96 17.03
CA GLU A 177 -7.95 -13.00 18.05
C GLU A 177 -8.52 -12.80 19.46
N LEU A 178 -9.36 -11.77 19.65
CA LEU A 178 -10.09 -11.54 20.90
C LEU A 178 -11.05 -12.69 21.23
N THR A 179 -11.68 -13.28 20.21
CA THR A 179 -12.51 -14.48 20.36
C THR A 179 -11.70 -15.66 20.93
N MET A 180 -10.50 -15.90 20.40
CA MET A 180 -9.60 -16.95 20.87
C MET A 180 -9.02 -16.65 22.27
N LEU A 181 -8.65 -15.41 22.55
CA LEU A 181 -8.20 -14.97 23.88
C LEU A 181 -9.27 -15.28 24.93
N GLN A 182 -10.50 -14.80 24.73
CA GLN A 182 -11.61 -15.01 25.65
C GLN A 182 -11.89 -16.51 25.88
N ALA A 183 -11.85 -17.33 24.82
CA ALA A 183 -11.99 -18.78 24.95
C ALA A 183 -10.81 -19.44 25.69
N ALA A 184 -9.59 -18.94 25.49
CA ALA A 184 -8.39 -19.42 26.17
C ALA A 184 -8.34 -19.03 27.64
N LEU A 185 -8.85 -17.85 28.01
CA LEU A 185 -9.02 -17.40 29.40
C LEU A 185 -10.03 -18.32 30.11
N ARG A 186 -11.23 -18.50 29.55
CA ARG A 186 -12.28 -19.36 30.13
C ARG A 186 -11.90 -20.85 30.22
N SER A 187 -11.02 -21.34 29.33
CA SER A 187 -10.52 -22.73 29.38
C SER A 187 -9.23 -22.90 30.20
N GLY A 188 -8.69 -21.84 30.80
CA GLY A 188 -7.45 -21.88 31.57
C GLY A 188 -6.18 -22.11 30.73
N THR A 189 -6.26 -21.97 29.41
CA THR A 189 -5.15 -22.23 28.49
C THR A 189 -4.39 -20.98 28.05
N ALA A 190 -4.92 -19.78 28.30
CA ALA A 190 -4.29 -18.51 27.94
C ALA A 190 -2.86 -18.36 28.51
N GLY A 191 -2.64 -18.80 29.75
CA GLY A 191 -1.33 -18.74 30.43
C GLY A 191 -0.29 -19.77 29.96
N ARG A 192 -0.62 -20.68 29.03
CA ARG A 192 0.37 -21.62 28.48
C ARG A 192 1.43 -20.84 27.71
N ARG A 193 2.70 -21.16 27.92
CA ARG A 193 3.80 -20.69 27.06
C ARG A 193 3.55 -21.15 25.62
N ALA A 194 3.73 -20.25 24.67
CA ALA A 194 3.46 -20.45 23.25
C ALA A 194 4.60 -19.88 22.41
N VAL A 195 4.90 -20.54 21.30
CA VAL A 195 5.86 -20.09 20.29
C VAL A 195 5.14 -19.98 18.97
N PHE A 196 5.10 -18.77 18.42
CA PHE A 196 4.60 -18.47 17.08
C PHE A 196 5.75 -18.05 16.18
N GLU A 197 5.63 -18.31 14.88
CA GLU A 197 6.63 -17.92 13.89
C GLU A 197 5.99 -17.29 12.66
N VAL A 198 6.66 -16.29 12.07
CA VAL A 198 6.30 -15.69 10.77
C VAL A 198 7.24 -16.18 9.69
N PHE A 199 6.70 -16.72 8.60
CA PHE A 199 7.47 -17.18 7.43
C PHE A 199 6.65 -17.11 6.15
N ALA A 200 7.31 -17.02 4.99
CA ALA A 200 6.65 -17.18 3.68
C ALA A 200 6.60 -18.66 3.30
N ARG A 201 5.49 -19.17 2.77
CA ARG A 201 5.44 -20.56 2.22
C ARG A 201 6.04 -20.69 0.82
N SER A 202 6.17 -19.56 0.13
CA SER A 202 6.64 -19.43 -1.24
C SER A 202 6.92 -17.95 -1.49
N LEU A 203 7.88 -17.63 -2.35
CA LEU A 203 8.01 -16.28 -2.87
C LEU A 203 6.94 -16.02 -3.95
N PRO A 204 6.54 -14.76 -4.19
CA PRO A 204 5.77 -14.39 -5.37
C PRO A 204 6.43 -14.88 -6.66
N ALA A 205 5.63 -15.26 -7.67
CA ALA A 205 6.09 -15.99 -8.84
C ALA A 205 7.25 -15.28 -9.57
N GLY A 206 8.38 -15.97 -9.72
CA GLY A 206 9.59 -15.46 -10.37
C GLY A 206 10.51 -14.60 -9.49
N ARG A 207 10.16 -14.34 -8.22
CA ARG A 207 11.09 -13.76 -7.25
C ARG A 207 12.01 -14.84 -6.66
N ARG A 208 13.29 -14.49 -6.54
CA ARG A 208 14.36 -15.41 -6.12
C ARG A 208 14.82 -15.24 -4.67
N TYR A 209 14.44 -14.13 -4.05
CA TYR A 209 14.58 -13.83 -2.63
C TYR A 209 13.43 -12.90 -2.21
N GLY A 210 13.16 -12.80 -0.91
CA GLY A 210 12.46 -11.66 -0.32
C GLY A 210 13.41 -10.80 0.50
N VAL A 211 12.99 -9.58 0.85
CA VAL A 211 13.72 -8.66 1.72
C VAL A 211 12.89 -8.39 2.97
N VAL A 212 13.50 -8.53 4.14
CA VAL A 212 12.87 -8.27 5.43
C VAL A 212 12.78 -6.77 5.67
N ALA A 213 11.56 -6.25 5.78
CA ALA A 213 11.29 -4.85 6.11
C ALA A 213 10.02 -4.75 6.96
N GLY A 214 9.89 -3.61 7.66
CA GLY A 214 8.82 -3.34 8.63
C GLY A 214 9.19 -3.67 10.07
N VAL A 215 10.41 -4.15 10.36
CA VAL A 215 10.83 -4.55 11.71
C VAL A 215 10.76 -3.37 12.69
N GLY A 216 11.36 -2.22 12.37
CA GLY A 216 11.27 -1.04 13.23
C GLY A 216 9.82 -0.62 13.53
N ARG A 217 8.97 -0.60 12.49
CA ARG A 217 7.53 -0.28 12.63
C ARG A 217 6.76 -1.30 13.47
N LEU A 218 7.12 -2.59 13.39
CA LEU A 218 6.52 -3.64 14.22
C LEU A 218 6.89 -3.45 15.69
N LEU A 219 8.12 -3.03 15.99
CA LEU A 219 8.55 -2.75 17.36
C LEU A 219 7.83 -1.53 17.95
N ASP A 220 7.71 -0.44 17.19
CA ASP A 220 6.87 0.71 17.56
C ASP A 220 5.42 0.27 17.84
N ALA A 221 4.88 -0.58 16.97
CA ALA A 221 3.50 -1.02 17.08
C ALA A 221 3.23 -1.97 18.24
N ILE A 222 4.19 -2.83 18.63
CA ILE A 222 4.11 -3.72 19.81
C ILE A 222 4.20 -2.92 21.11
N GLU A 223 5.07 -1.90 21.15
CA GLU A 223 5.22 -0.99 22.29
C GLU A 223 3.93 -0.20 22.55
N ALA A 224 3.29 0.27 21.47
CA ALA A 224 2.01 0.97 21.48
C ALA A 224 0.75 0.07 21.61
N PHE A 225 0.89 -1.26 21.59
CA PHE A 225 -0.27 -2.17 21.60
C PHE A 225 -0.87 -2.29 23.00
N ARG A 226 -1.75 -1.35 23.35
CA ARG A 226 -2.34 -1.15 24.67
C ARG A 226 -3.80 -0.78 24.48
N PHE A 227 -4.70 -1.40 25.25
CA PHE A 227 -6.13 -1.08 25.21
C PHE A 227 -6.42 0.08 26.15
N ASP A 228 -6.95 1.18 25.63
CA ASP A 228 -7.41 2.32 26.44
C ASP A 228 -8.88 2.16 26.91
N ALA A 229 -9.34 3.08 27.75
CA ALA A 229 -10.68 3.02 28.34
C ALA A 229 -11.80 3.12 27.29
N ALA A 230 -11.60 3.87 26.19
CA ALA A 230 -12.59 4.02 25.13
C ALA A 230 -12.62 2.81 24.20
N GLU A 231 -11.46 2.21 23.90
CA GLU A 231 -11.36 0.94 23.19
C GLU A 231 -12.03 -0.20 23.99
N LEU A 232 -11.80 -0.26 25.30
CA LEU A 232 -12.44 -1.24 26.18
C LEU A 232 -13.96 -1.02 26.31
N GLU A 233 -14.42 0.23 26.47
CA GLU A 233 -15.84 0.56 26.47
C GLU A 233 -16.51 0.13 25.16
N PHE A 234 -15.87 0.38 24.01
CA PHE A 234 -16.35 -0.10 22.71
C PHE A 234 -16.47 -1.63 22.66
N LEU A 235 -15.41 -2.36 23.05
CA LEU A 235 -15.40 -3.82 23.01
C LEU A 235 -16.45 -4.45 23.94
N ALA A 236 -16.62 -3.92 25.16
CA ALA A 236 -17.58 -4.41 26.14
C ALA A 236 -19.03 -4.05 25.78
N SER A 237 -19.30 -2.80 25.41
CA SER A 237 -20.66 -2.32 25.10
C SER A 237 -21.26 -2.97 23.83
N ASN A 238 -20.41 -3.39 22.88
CA ASN A 238 -20.82 -4.13 21.69
C ASN A 238 -20.81 -5.67 21.89
N GLY A 239 -20.49 -6.16 23.10
CA GLY A 239 -20.46 -7.60 23.41
C GLY A 239 -19.38 -8.38 22.66
N ILE A 240 -18.31 -7.71 22.23
CA ILE A 240 -17.17 -8.33 21.53
C ILE A 240 -16.32 -9.15 22.52
N VAL A 241 -16.19 -8.66 23.76
CA VAL A 241 -15.52 -9.33 24.88
C VAL A 241 -16.40 -9.31 26.13
N ASP A 242 -16.25 -10.32 26.99
CA ASP A 242 -16.83 -10.34 28.33
C ASP A 242 -16.02 -9.51 29.33
N GLU A 243 -16.65 -9.20 30.47
CA GLU A 243 -16.05 -8.39 31.55
C GLU A 243 -14.70 -8.96 32.05
N PRO A 244 -14.53 -10.28 32.30
CA PRO A 244 -13.21 -10.84 32.63
C PRO A 244 -12.15 -10.62 31.55
N THR A 245 -12.52 -10.68 30.26
CA THR A 245 -11.61 -10.42 29.16
C THR A 245 -11.26 -8.94 29.06
N ALA A 246 -12.23 -8.02 29.25
CA ALA A 246 -11.96 -6.58 29.30
C ALA A 246 -10.97 -6.24 30.44
N GLN A 247 -11.18 -6.77 31.64
CA GLN A 247 -10.27 -6.61 32.78
C GLN A 247 -8.87 -7.23 32.60
N TRP A 248 -8.73 -8.16 31.66
CA TRP A 248 -7.42 -8.71 31.25
C TRP A 248 -6.76 -7.80 30.21
N LEU A 249 -7.52 -7.32 29.21
CA LEU A 249 -7.06 -6.41 28.16
C LEU A 249 -6.61 -5.05 28.70
N GLU A 250 -7.28 -4.50 29.71
CA GLU A 250 -6.87 -3.29 30.45
C GLU A 250 -5.42 -3.38 30.96
N LYS A 251 -5.06 -4.56 31.47
CA LYS A 251 -3.74 -4.86 32.05
C LYS A 251 -2.75 -5.37 31.01
N TYR A 252 -3.18 -5.55 29.75
CA TYR A 252 -2.35 -6.15 28.71
C TYR A 252 -1.09 -5.34 28.47
N ARG A 253 0.05 -5.99 28.68
CA ARG A 253 1.37 -5.59 28.19
C ARG A 253 1.98 -6.86 27.61
N PHE A 254 2.61 -6.78 26.45
CA PHE A 254 3.41 -7.90 25.95
C PHE A 254 4.66 -8.03 26.83
N THR A 255 4.79 -9.13 27.57
CA THR A 255 5.94 -9.45 28.44
C THR A 255 6.84 -10.54 27.86
N GLY A 256 6.53 -10.99 26.65
CA GLY A 256 7.28 -12.05 25.98
C GLY A 256 8.60 -11.59 25.34
N ASN A 257 9.22 -12.52 24.62
CA ASN A 257 10.43 -12.30 23.86
C ASN A 257 10.14 -12.42 22.36
N VAL A 258 10.84 -11.62 21.55
CA VAL A 258 10.75 -11.68 20.08
C VAL A 258 12.16 -11.75 19.50
N TRP A 259 12.36 -12.67 18.57
CA TRP A 259 13.53 -12.72 17.71
C TRP A 259 13.10 -12.57 16.27
N GLY A 260 13.97 -12.08 15.41
CA GLY A 260 13.69 -12.03 13.98
C GLY A 260 14.94 -11.79 13.17
N TYR A 261 14.76 -11.78 11.85
CA TYR A 261 15.77 -11.32 10.92
C TYR A 261 15.93 -9.81 11.10
N ALA A 262 17.18 -9.33 11.13
CA ALA A 262 17.44 -7.89 11.20
C ALA A 262 17.01 -7.18 9.91
N GLU A 263 16.63 -5.91 9.98
CA GLU A 263 15.95 -5.24 8.87
C GLU A 263 16.89 -5.06 7.65
N GLY A 264 16.37 -5.26 6.44
CA GLY A 264 17.14 -5.26 5.19
C GLY A 264 17.77 -6.61 4.82
N ASP A 265 17.85 -7.60 5.72
CA ASP A 265 18.34 -8.95 5.37
C ASP A 265 17.41 -9.65 4.36
N CYS A 266 17.94 -10.60 3.60
CA CYS A 266 17.16 -11.40 2.66
C CYS A 266 16.50 -12.60 3.36
N TYR A 267 15.37 -13.08 2.84
CA TYR A 267 14.71 -14.30 3.33
C TYR A 267 14.25 -15.21 2.20
N PHE A 268 14.08 -16.49 2.54
CA PHE A 268 13.66 -17.55 1.64
C PHE A 268 12.42 -18.30 2.19
N PRO A 269 11.71 -19.10 1.38
CA PRO A 269 10.53 -19.84 1.83
C PRO A 269 10.80 -20.76 3.02
N ASP A 270 9.78 -21.01 3.82
CA ASP A 270 9.74 -21.85 5.02
C ASP A 270 10.69 -21.46 6.17
N SER A 271 11.50 -20.41 6.04
CA SER A 271 12.36 -19.92 7.13
C SER A 271 11.65 -18.89 8.02
N PRO A 272 11.73 -19.02 9.36
CA PRO A 272 11.08 -18.12 10.30
C PRO A 272 11.79 -16.76 10.35
N ILE A 273 11.24 -15.74 9.70
CA ILE A 273 11.77 -14.36 9.75
C ILE A 273 11.41 -13.64 11.07
N LEU A 274 10.42 -14.14 11.80
CA LEU A 274 10.06 -13.70 13.16
C LEU A 274 9.74 -14.93 14.01
N VAL A 275 10.10 -14.89 15.29
CA VAL A 275 9.76 -15.86 16.34
C VAL A 275 9.25 -15.07 17.55
N VAL A 276 8.01 -15.31 17.95
CA VAL A 276 7.36 -14.69 19.12
C VAL A 276 7.17 -15.75 20.19
N GLU A 277 7.77 -15.56 21.37
CA GLU A 277 7.62 -16.44 22.53
C GLU A 277 6.97 -15.67 23.69
N GLY A 278 5.89 -16.18 24.25
CA GLY A 278 5.17 -15.54 25.36
C GLY A 278 4.10 -16.48 25.91
N THR A 279 3.09 -15.97 26.62
CA THR A 279 1.86 -16.77 26.85
C THR A 279 1.01 -16.83 25.57
N PHE A 280 0.12 -17.82 25.45
CA PHE A 280 -0.84 -17.90 24.34
C PHE A 280 -1.72 -16.64 24.30
N GLY A 281 -2.20 -16.19 25.46
CA GLY A 281 -3.04 -15.01 25.57
C GLY A 281 -2.37 -13.74 25.06
N GLU A 282 -1.05 -13.59 25.26
CA GLU A 282 -0.32 -12.43 24.75
C GLU A 282 0.07 -12.56 23.27
N ALA A 283 0.68 -13.68 22.90
CA ALA A 283 1.30 -13.83 21.58
C ALA A 283 0.26 -14.00 20.45
N VAL A 284 -0.97 -14.39 20.78
CA VAL A 284 -2.04 -14.52 19.79
C VAL A 284 -2.58 -13.17 19.29
N LEU A 285 -2.46 -12.10 20.10
CA LEU A 285 -2.93 -10.74 19.75
C LEU A 285 -1.99 -9.98 18.80
N LEU A 286 -0.88 -10.61 18.40
CA LEU A 286 0.13 -10.01 17.53
C LEU A 286 0.06 -10.55 16.09
N GLU A 287 -0.82 -11.52 15.78
CA GLU A 287 -0.88 -12.18 14.46
C GLU A 287 -1.23 -11.16 13.35
N THR A 288 -2.38 -10.50 13.44
CA THR A 288 -2.84 -9.53 12.43
C THR A 288 -1.95 -8.30 12.36
N LEU A 289 -1.45 -7.79 13.49
CA LEU A 289 -0.52 -6.64 13.51
C LEU A 289 0.80 -6.97 12.80
N ALA A 290 1.45 -8.09 13.17
CA ALA A 290 2.72 -8.50 12.58
C ALA A 290 2.56 -8.85 11.10
N LEU A 291 1.47 -9.54 10.73
CA LEU A 291 1.20 -9.87 9.33
C LEU A 291 0.88 -8.64 8.49
N SER A 292 0.12 -7.66 9.00
CA SER A 292 -0.20 -6.43 8.27
C SER A 292 1.07 -5.64 7.93
N ILE A 293 1.92 -5.40 8.94
CA ILE A 293 3.17 -4.65 8.77
C ILE A 293 4.16 -5.41 7.89
N LEU A 294 4.50 -6.66 8.23
CA LEU A 294 5.55 -7.38 7.53
C LEU A 294 5.15 -7.78 6.10
N ASN A 295 3.87 -8.10 5.82
CA ASN A 295 3.47 -8.44 4.46
C ASN A 295 3.58 -7.26 3.50
N HIS A 296 3.22 -6.06 3.94
CA HIS A 296 3.32 -4.85 3.13
C HIS A 296 4.81 -4.50 2.92
N ASP A 297 5.54 -4.25 4.00
CA ASP A 297 6.88 -3.68 3.93
C ASP A 297 7.86 -4.65 3.24
N CYS A 298 7.79 -5.96 3.51
CA CYS A 298 8.60 -6.95 2.78
C CYS A 298 8.23 -7.03 1.30
N ALA A 299 6.95 -6.83 0.92
CA ALA A 299 6.55 -6.81 -0.48
C ALA A 299 7.13 -5.62 -1.25
N ILE A 300 7.08 -4.43 -0.65
CA ILE A 300 7.67 -3.19 -1.18
C ILE A 300 9.20 -3.31 -1.25
N ALA A 301 9.87 -3.67 -0.16
CA ALA A 301 11.33 -3.77 -0.11
C ALA A 301 11.88 -4.79 -1.13
N SER A 302 11.19 -5.91 -1.33
CA SER A 302 11.56 -6.91 -2.35
C SER A 302 11.39 -6.40 -3.79
N ALA A 303 10.37 -5.58 -4.05
CA ALA A 303 10.19 -4.93 -5.37
C ALA A 303 11.26 -3.86 -5.60
N ALA A 304 11.46 -2.98 -4.61
CA ALA A 304 12.47 -1.94 -4.63
C ALA A 304 13.89 -2.49 -4.84
N SER A 305 14.26 -3.58 -4.15
CA SER A 305 15.56 -4.22 -4.30
C SER A 305 15.81 -4.69 -5.74
N ARG A 306 14.81 -5.31 -6.38
CA ARG A 306 14.87 -5.71 -7.80
C ARG A 306 15.02 -4.51 -8.74
N MET A 307 14.31 -3.42 -8.49
CA MET A 307 14.44 -2.16 -9.24
C MET A 307 15.83 -1.53 -9.08
N VAL A 308 16.43 -1.58 -7.88
CA VAL A 308 17.80 -1.12 -7.59
C VAL A 308 18.84 -1.99 -8.31
N GLN A 309 18.66 -3.31 -8.36
CA GLN A 309 19.54 -4.17 -9.17
C GLN A 309 19.41 -3.85 -10.67
N ALA A 310 18.19 -3.57 -11.15
CA ALA A 310 17.94 -3.19 -12.54
C ALA A 310 18.55 -1.83 -12.92
N SER A 311 18.67 -0.87 -11.98
CA SER A 311 19.16 0.48 -12.26
C SER A 311 20.67 0.61 -12.45
N GLN A 312 21.43 -0.45 -12.14
CA GLN A 312 22.90 -0.51 -12.29
C GLN A 312 23.61 0.69 -11.62
N GLY A 313 23.14 1.07 -10.43
CA GLY A 313 23.72 2.15 -9.62
C GLY A 313 23.17 3.55 -9.91
N ARG A 314 22.33 3.72 -10.94
CA ARG A 314 21.62 4.99 -11.18
C ARG A 314 20.59 5.26 -10.06
N PRO A 315 20.49 6.50 -9.56
CA PRO A 315 19.55 6.86 -8.50
C PRO A 315 18.09 6.60 -8.87
N ILE A 316 17.31 6.16 -7.88
CA ILE A 316 15.86 5.95 -8.01
C ILE A 316 15.12 6.77 -6.95
N ILE A 317 14.03 7.43 -7.35
CA ILE A 317 13.16 8.25 -6.53
C ILE A 317 11.81 7.53 -6.33
N GLU A 318 11.33 7.41 -5.09
CA GLU A 318 9.97 6.92 -4.81
C GLU A 318 8.94 8.04 -5.03
N MET A 319 7.97 7.79 -5.91
CA MET A 319 6.93 8.76 -6.32
C MET A 319 5.50 8.16 -6.30
N GLY A 320 5.31 7.02 -5.64
CA GLY A 320 4.08 6.23 -5.65
C GLY A 320 3.04 6.64 -4.61
N SER A 321 3.33 7.60 -3.73
CA SER A 321 2.43 8.05 -2.66
C SER A 321 0.99 8.38 -3.11
N ARG A 322 0.77 8.79 -4.37
CA ARG A 322 -0.57 9.06 -4.95
C ARG A 322 -1.34 7.82 -5.45
N ARG A 323 -0.79 6.62 -5.26
CA ARG A 323 -1.30 5.33 -5.78
C ARG A 323 -1.54 4.28 -4.67
N THR A 324 -1.43 4.69 -3.41
CA THR A 324 -1.62 3.82 -2.23
C THR A 324 -2.22 4.62 -1.08
N HIS A 325 -2.60 3.96 0.02
CA HIS A 325 -3.18 4.60 1.19
C HIS A 325 -2.19 5.52 1.91
N GLU A 326 -2.68 6.56 2.56
CA GLU A 326 -1.88 7.62 3.17
C GLU A 326 -0.83 7.13 4.18
N ARG A 327 -1.17 6.19 5.08
CA ARG A 327 -0.18 5.56 5.99
C ARG A 327 0.75 4.56 5.25
N ALA A 328 0.24 3.88 4.21
CA ALA A 328 1.00 2.93 3.42
C ALA A 328 2.05 3.62 2.51
N ALA A 329 1.76 4.83 2.03
CA ALA A 329 2.69 5.66 1.25
C ALA A 329 3.97 5.96 2.05
N VAL A 330 3.82 6.31 3.33
CA VAL A 330 4.95 6.56 4.25
C VAL A 330 5.74 5.28 4.51
N ALA A 331 5.06 4.15 4.72
CA ALA A 331 5.69 2.85 4.90
C ALA A 331 6.47 2.40 3.65
N ALA A 332 5.89 2.58 2.46
CA ALA A 332 6.51 2.23 1.20
C ALA A 332 7.77 3.05 0.90
N ALA A 333 7.73 4.37 1.15
CA ALA A 333 8.89 5.26 1.05
C ALA A 333 10.03 4.84 2.01
N ARG A 334 9.70 4.45 3.24
CA ARG A 334 10.66 3.90 4.21
C ARG A 334 11.27 2.58 3.72
N ALA A 335 10.43 1.63 3.29
CA ALA A 335 10.86 0.30 2.86
C ALA A 335 11.70 0.33 1.57
N SER A 336 11.36 1.18 0.60
CA SER A 336 12.14 1.36 -0.62
C SER A 336 13.51 2.00 -0.34
N TYR A 337 13.59 2.92 0.63
CA TYR A 337 14.87 3.50 1.05
C TYR A 337 15.79 2.47 1.73
N ILE A 338 15.26 1.55 2.54
CA ILE A 338 16.06 0.42 3.08
C ILE A 338 16.58 -0.44 1.91
N ALA A 339 15.75 -0.70 0.91
CA ALA A 339 16.10 -1.51 -0.25
C ALA A 339 17.02 -0.83 -1.28
N GLY A 340 17.35 0.46 -1.11
CA GLY A 340 18.36 1.17 -1.91
C GLY A 340 17.90 2.40 -2.69
N PHE A 341 16.60 2.73 -2.72
CA PHE A 341 16.12 3.96 -3.36
C PHE A 341 16.80 5.20 -2.76
N THR A 342 17.17 6.18 -3.58
CA THR A 342 18.01 7.31 -3.15
C THR A 342 17.21 8.36 -2.40
N THR A 343 16.00 8.67 -2.87
CA THR A 343 15.12 9.69 -2.31
C THR A 343 13.64 9.32 -2.42
N THR A 344 12.76 10.07 -1.76
CA THR A 344 11.29 9.95 -1.83
C THR A 344 10.64 11.31 -2.07
N SER A 345 9.46 11.32 -2.71
CA SER A 345 8.56 12.48 -2.75
C SER A 345 7.71 12.64 -1.47
N ASN A 346 7.70 11.62 -0.59
CA ASN A 346 6.89 11.58 0.61
C ASN A 346 7.53 12.38 1.75
N LEU A 347 7.02 13.60 1.98
CA LEU A 347 7.52 14.49 3.03
C LEU A 347 7.38 13.92 4.45
N GLU A 348 6.35 13.11 4.70
CA GLU A 348 6.12 12.51 6.02
C GLU A 348 7.12 11.39 6.33
N ALA A 349 7.56 10.62 5.30
CA ALA A 349 8.66 9.67 5.45
C ALA A 349 10.00 10.37 5.72
N GLY A 350 10.21 11.54 5.11
CA GLY A 350 11.33 12.43 5.45
C GLY A 350 11.27 12.94 6.89
N ARG A 351 10.11 13.42 7.33
CA ARG A 351 9.91 13.97 8.68
C ARG A 351 10.02 12.91 9.79
N LEU A 352 9.44 11.73 9.58
CA LEU A 352 9.40 10.66 10.60
C LEU A 352 10.69 9.83 10.65
N TYR A 353 11.30 9.54 9.50
CA TYR A 353 12.40 8.57 9.42
C TYR A 353 13.70 9.13 8.84
N GLY A 354 13.75 10.42 8.49
CA GLY A 354 14.93 11.06 7.91
C GLY A 354 15.26 10.62 6.48
N VAL A 355 14.30 10.02 5.76
CA VAL A 355 14.51 9.63 4.35
C VAL A 355 14.73 10.90 3.51
N PRO A 356 15.81 11.00 2.73
CA PRO A 356 16.06 12.16 1.88
C PRO A 356 14.90 12.44 0.91
N THR A 357 14.32 13.64 0.98
CA THR A 357 13.18 14.03 0.15
C THR A 357 13.63 14.74 -1.12
N ALA A 358 12.99 14.43 -2.26
CA ALA A 358 13.19 15.13 -3.52
C ALA A 358 11.82 15.44 -4.18
N GLY A 359 11.72 16.60 -4.81
CA GLY A 359 10.51 17.05 -5.49
C GLY A 359 10.83 17.98 -6.66
N THR A 360 9.91 18.04 -7.62
CA THR A 360 9.96 18.89 -8.82
C THR A 360 8.55 19.39 -9.13
N SER A 361 8.38 20.14 -10.21
CA SER A 361 7.07 20.43 -10.77
C SER A 361 6.35 19.20 -11.34
N ALA A 362 5.05 19.33 -11.53
CA ALA A 362 4.17 18.43 -12.29
C ALA A 362 3.51 19.22 -13.43
N HIS A 363 2.91 18.56 -14.43
CA HIS A 363 2.31 19.24 -15.59
C HIS A 363 1.29 20.33 -15.19
N SER A 364 0.56 20.16 -14.08
CA SER A 364 -0.37 21.17 -13.56
C SER A 364 0.29 22.51 -13.22
N PHE A 365 1.59 22.53 -12.93
CA PHE A 365 2.36 23.77 -12.76
C PHE A 365 2.63 24.41 -14.11
N THR A 366 3.14 23.67 -15.10
CA THR A 366 3.35 24.19 -16.46
C THR A 366 2.05 24.71 -17.09
N LEU A 367 0.95 23.98 -16.92
CA LEU A 367 -0.40 24.33 -17.41
C LEU A 367 -1.05 25.52 -16.69
N LEU A 368 -0.50 25.99 -15.57
CA LEU A 368 -0.98 27.17 -14.83
C LEU A 368 -0.47 28.49 -15.44
N HIS A 369 0.67 28.45 -16.14
CA HIS A 369 1.30 29.64 -16.72
C HIS A 369 0.87 29.85 -18.18
N ASP A 370 0.88 31.10 -18.64
CA ASP A 370 0.56 31.47 -20.03
C ASP A 370 1.52 30.85 -21.08
N SER A 371 2.68 30.35 -20.64
CA SER A 371 3.61 29.59 -21.48
C SER A 371 4.54 28.70 -20.64
N GLU A 372 5.07 27.65 -21.28
CA GLU A 372 6.09 26.77 -20.70
C GLU A 372 7.39 27.53 -20.32
N ARG A 373 7.77 28.56 -21.10
CA ARG A 373 8.86 29.48 -20.75
C ARG A 373 8.62 30.17 -19.41
N HIS A 374 7.43 30.75 -19.22
CA HIS A 374 7.07 31.45 -17.98
C HIS A 374 7.06 30.47 -16.77
N ALA A 375 6.62 29.23 -16.95
CA ALA A 375 6.73 28.20 -15.92
C ALA A 375 8.19 27.87 -15.55
N PHE A 376 9.07 27.70 -16.56
CA PHE A 376 10.49 27.42 -16.32
C PHE A 376 11.20 28.60 -15.66
N GLU A 377 10.97 29.84 -16.11
CA GLU A 377 11.47 31.06 -15.46
C GLU A 377 11.06 31.13 -13.99
N ALA A 378 9.79 30.87 -13.68
CA ALA A 378 9.28 30.86 -12.30
C ALA A 378 9.90 29.76 -11.43
N GLN A 379 10.11 28.55 -11.98
CA GLN A 379 10.75 27.45 -11.24
C GLN A 379 12.25 27.71 -11.02
N LEU A 380 12.96 28.21 -12.03
CA LEU A 380 14.39 28.53 -11.95
C LEU A 380 14.66 29.70 -10.99
N ALA A 381 13.82 30.73 -10.99
CA ALA A 381 13.91 31.84 -10.04
C ALA A 381 13.66 31.41 -8.58
N SER A 382 12.86 30.36 -8.35
CA SER A 382 12.52 29.83 -7.03
C SER A 382 13.52 28.80 -6.50
N LEU A 383 13.96 27.87 -7.36
CA LEU A 383 14.74 26.68 -6.98
C LEU A 383 16.19 26.68 -7.49
N GLY A 384 16.58 27.68 -8.29
CA GLY A 384 17.88 27.76 -8.95
C GLY A 384 18.02 26.82 -10.16
N SER A 385 19.08 27.03 -10.94
CA SER A 385 19.36 26.28 -12.18
C SER A 385 19.70 24.79 -11.98
N GLY A 386 20.05 24.39 -10.75
CA GLY A 386 20.24 22.99 -10.36
C GLY A 386 18.96 22.15 -10.26
N THR A 387 17.77 22.74 -10.48
CA THR A 387 16.48 22.04 -10.45
C THR A 387 16.29 21.07 -11.63
N THR A 388 15.21 20.28 -11.58
CA THR A 388 14.76 19.43 -12.68
C THR A 388 13.52 20.03 -13.34
N LEU A 389 13.61 20.34 -14.64
CA LEU A 389 12.49 20.89 -15.43
C LEU A 389 11.72 19.78 -16.16
N LEU A 390 10.39 19.85 -16.18
CA LEU A 390 9.52 18.89 -16.85
C LEU A 390 9.29 19.32 -18.31
N VAL A 391 9.82 18.55 -19.26
CA VAL A 391 9.95 19.01 -20.67
C VAL A 391 8.95 18.39 -21.64
N ASP A 392 8.03 17.54 -21.20
CA ASP A 392 7.08 16.82 -22.07
C ASP A 392 5.62 17.26 -21.88
N THR A 393 5.38 18.54 -21.58
CA THR A 393 4.01 19.07 -21.46
C THR A 393 3.39 19.39 -22.82
N TYR A 394 4.17 19.90 -23.78
CA TYR A 394 3.69 20.26 -25.12
C TYR A 394 4.57 19.72 -26.26
N ASP A 395 5.83 20.15 -26.31
CA ASP A 395 6.78 19.83 -27.38
C ASP A 395 8.18 19.70 -26.77
N VAL A 396 8.69 18.47 -26.73
CA VAL A 396 9.95 18.15 -26.03
C VAL A 396 11.14 18.90 -26.60
N GLU A 397 11.20 19.10 -27.92
CA GLU A 397 12.34 19.79 -28.53
C GLU A 397 12.33 21.27 -28.15
N ARG A 398 11.16 21.92 -28.21
CA ARG A 398 11.01 23.32 -27.83
C ARG A 398 11.24 23.54 -26.33
N ALA A 399 10.74 22.62 -25.50
CA ALA A 399 10.92 22.65 -24.06
C ALA A 399 12.39 22.53 -23.66
N VAL A 400 13.13 21.54 -24.18
CA VAL A 400 14.56 21.36 -23.90
C VAL A 400 15.39 22.58 -24.33
N ARG A 401 15.10 23.14 -25.51
CA ARG A 401 15.76 24.37 -25.99
C ARG A 401 15.51 25.55 -25.05
N THR A 402 14.25 25.76 -24.67
CA THR A 402 13.83 26.82 -23.73
C THR A 402 14.47 26.63 -22.36
N ALA A 403 14.55 25.39 -21.87
CA ALA A 403 15.14 25.05 -20.58
C ALA A 403 16.65 25.37 -20.53
N VAL A 404 17.40 25.06 -21.59
CA VAL A 404 18.83 25.39 -21.68
C VAL A 404 19.07 26.90 -21.84
N GLU A 405 18.26 27.58 -22.67
CA GLU A 405 18.34 29.05 -22.85
C GLU A 405 18.07 29.84 -21.56
N LEU A 406 17.31 29.29 -20.61
CA LEU A 406 16.95 29.94 -19.35
C LEU A 406 17.89 29.63 -18.19
N ALA A 407 18.49 28.44 -18.18
CA ALA A 407 19.21 27.93 -17.02
C ALA A 407 20.71 28.25 -17.12
N GLU A 408 21.07 29.53 -16.98
CA GLU A 408 22.48 29.93 -16.86
C GLU A 408 23.06 29.62 -15.45
N PRO A 409 24.36 29.29 -15.34
CA PRO A 409 25.26 28.92 -16.42
C PRO A 409 25.09 27.47 -16.92
N SER A 410 24.23 26.68 -16.27
CA SER A 410 24.02 25.26 -16.58
C SER A 410 22.68 24.73 -16.05
N LEU A 411 21.97 23.90 -16.82
CA LEU A 411 20.75 23.21 -16.38
C LEU A 411 21.05 21.92 -15.60
N GLY A 412 20.48 21.77 -14.41
CA GLY A 412 20.74 20.64 -13.51
C GLY A 412 20.15 19.30 -13.95
N ALA A 413 18.91 19.29 -14.48
CA ALA A 413 18.28 18.12 -15.08
C ALA A 413 17.00 18.47 -15.88
N VAL A 414 16.61 17.55 -16.77
CA VAL A 414 15.28 17.49 -17.40
C VAL A 414 14.54 16.21 -17.01
N ARG A 415 13.20 16.25 -16.96
CA ARG A 415 12.33 15.09 -16.71
C ARG A 415 11.41 14.81 -17.90
N ILE A 416 11.29 13.52 -18.23
CA ILE A 416 10.39 12.97 -19.25
C ILE A 416 9.47 11.94 -18.56
N ASP A 417 8.14 12.07 -18.69
CA ASP A 417 7.12 11.21 -18.06
C ASP A 417 6.30 10.40 -19.09
N SER A 418 6.48 10.67 -20.39
CA SER A 418 5.63 10.15 -21.47
C SER A 418 6.38 9.73 -22.74
N GLY A 419 5.66 9.00 -23.62
CA GLY A 419 6.19 8.48 -24.89
C GLY A 419 7.05 7.21 -24.75
N ASP A 420 7.78 6.86 -25.81
CA ASP A 420 8.83 5.84 -25.74
C ASP A 420 10.04 6.45 -25.03
N LEU A 421 10.15 6.23 -23.72
CA LEU A 421 11.20 6.81 -22.87
C LEU A 421 12.63 6.50 -23.39
N GLY A 422 12.84 5.34 -24.03
CA GLY A 422 14.14 4.94 -24.56
C GLY A 422 14.53 5.67 -25.84
N VAL A 423 13.54 5.99 -26.69
CA VAL A 423 13.74 6.85 -27.87
C VAL A 423 13.81 8.32 -27.47
N MET A 424 12.96 8.78 -26.55
CA MET A 424 12.95 10.17 -26.08
C MET A 424 14.24 10.55 -25.36
N ALA A 425 14.75 9.72 -24.45
CA ALA A 425 16.02 9.99 -23.76
C ALA A 425 17.18 10.19 -24.73
N ARG A 426 17.28 9.40 -25.81
CA ARG A 426 18.32 9.57 -26.84
C ARG A 426 18.19 10.89 -27.58
N ARG A 427 17.00 11.25 -28.06
CA ARG A 427 16.76 12.52 -28.75
C ARG A 427 17.04 13.73 -27.85
N VAL A 428 16.63 13.65 -26.58
CA VAL A 428 16.88 14.70 -25.59
C VAL A 428 18.38 14.83 -25.28
N ARG A 429 19.12 13.72 -25.18
CA ARG A 429 20.59 13.73 -25.01
C ARG A 429 21.28 14.38 -26.22
N GLU A 430 20.97 13.91 -27.43
CA GLU A 430 21.49 14.47 -28.69
C GLU A 430 21.21 15.98 -28.79
N GLN A 431 20.02 16.42 -28.39
CA GLN A 431 19.66 17.84 -28.39
C GLN A 431 20.41 18.63 -27.32
N LEU A 432 20.45 18.17 -26.06
CA LEU A 432 21.22 18.81 -24.99
C LEU A 432 22.69 18.96 -25.39
N ASP A 433 23.27 17.93 -26.01
CA ASP A 433 24.65 17.96 -26.51
C ASP A 433 24.84 18.96 -27.66
N SER A 434 23.86 19.06 -28.58
CA SER A 434 23.88 20.07 -29.65
C SER A 434 23.80 21.52 -29.14
N LEU A 435 23.29 21.71 -27.91
CA LEU A 435 23.19 22.99 -27.21
C LEU A 435 24.35 23.21 -26.22
N GLY A 436 25.33 22.30 -26.15
CA GLY A 436 26.47 22.37 -25.22
C GLY A 436 26.15 21.97 -23.77
N ALA A 437 24.93 21.52 -23.48
CA ALA A 437 24.44 21.17 -22.14
C ALA A 437 24.82 19.72 -21.74
N HIS A 438 26.10 19.37 -21.89
CA HIS A 438 26.60 18.00 -21.72
C HIS A 438 26.34 17.41 -20.33
N ASP A 439 26.49 18.21 -19.27
CA ASP A 439 26.31 17.78 -17.88
C ASP A 439 24.85 17.75 -17.40
N THR A 440 23.89 18.21 -18.22
CA THR A 440 22.46 18.17 -17.87
C THR A 440 21.95 16.74 -17.82
N ARG A 441 21.44 16.32 -16.66
CA ARG A 441 20.95 14.96 -16.42
C ARG A 441 19.55 14.73 -17.00
N ILE A 442 19.27 13.50 -17.42
CA ILE A 442 17.97 13.05 -17.90
C ILE A 442 17.34 12.12 -16.86
N VAL A 443 16.25 12.56 -16.24
CA VAL A 443 15.42 11.75 -15.33
C VAL A 443 14.19 11.26 -16.08
N VAL A 444 13.86 9.98 -15.97
CA VAL A 444 12.64 9.42 -16.56
C VAL A 444 11.68 8.94 -15.49
N THR A 445 10.40 9.22 -15.70
CA THR A 445 9.31 8.82 -14.80
C THR A 445 8.18 8.12 -15.57
N GLY A 446 7.30 7.46 -14.83
CA GLY A 446 6.16 6.71 -15.37
C GLY A 446 5.85 5.46 -14.54
N ASP A 447 5.03 4.55 -15.08
CA ASP A 447 4.73 3.24 -14.49
C ASP A 447 5.89 2.23 -14.72
N LEU A 448 7.11 2.66 -14.39
CA LEU A 448 8.33 1.86 -14.46
C LEU A 448 8.32 0.74 -13.42
N ASP A 449 8.61 -0.49 -13.84
CA ASP A 449 8.96 -1.61 -12.98
C ASP A 449 10.44 -2.00 -13.16
N GLU A 450 10.89 -3.09 -12.52
CA GLU A 450 12.26 -3.57 -12.69
C GLU A 450 12.61 -3.98 -14.13
N PHE A 451 11.63 -4.35 -14.97
CA PHE A 451 11.83 -4.70 -16.37
C PHE A 451 11.94 -3.44 -17.24
N GLY A 452 11.10 -2.42 -16.99
CA GLY A 452 11.17 -1.12 -17.63
C GLY A 452 12.49 -0.40 -17.35
N ILE A 453 12.96 -0.43 -16.09
CA ILE A 453 14.27 0.11 -15.71
C ILE A 453 15.40 -0.61 -16.46
N ALA A 454 15.38 -1.95 -16.50
CA ALA A 454 16.39 -2.74 -17.21
C ALA A 454 16.38 -2.49 -18.73
N ALA A 455 15.22 -2.32 -19.35
CA ALA A 455 15.10 -1.96 -20.77
C ALA A 455 15.73 -0.59 -21.09
N LEU A 456 15.77 0.32 -20.11
CA LEU A 456 16.37 1.65 -20.21
C LEU A 456 17.85 1.70 -19.81
N ALA A 457 18.49 0.58 -19.48
CA ALA A 457 19.91 0.55 -19.11
C ALA A 457 20.82 1.11 -20.23
N ALA A 458 20.52 0.79 -21.50
CA ALA A 458 21.24 1.27 -22.68
C ALA A 458 20.70 2.61 -23.25
N ALA A 459 19.84 3.31 -22.51
CA ALA A 459 19.43 4.68 -22.81
C ALA A 459 20.27 5.67 -21.97
N PRO A 460 20.51 6.91 -22.45
CA PRO A 460 21.17 7.97 -21.69
C PRO A 460 20.18 8.53 -20.65
N VAL A 461 20.02 7.78 -19.56
CA VAL A 461 19.14 8.09 -18.43
C VAL A 461 20.00 8.08 -17.18
N ASP A 462 19.95 9.17 -16.42
CA ASP A 462 20.78 9.39 -15.23
C ASP A 462 20.02 9.05 -13.94
N GLY A 463 18.70 8.93 -13.99
CA GLY A 463 17.89 8.54 -12.83
C GLY A 463 16.46 8.19 -13.19
N TYR A 464 15.79 7.50 -12.28
CA TYR A 464 14.43 6.98 -12.46
C TYR A 464 13.52 7.49 -11.33
N GLY A 465 12.28 7.85 -11.63
CA GLY A 465 11.23 8.01 -10.61
C GLY A 465 10.16 6.94 -10.79
N VAL A 466 9.87 6.20 -9.73
CA VAL A 466 8.99 5.02 -9.76
C VAL A 466 7.78 5.24 -8.88
N GLY A 467 6.60 5.04 -9.46
CA GLY A 467 5.31 5.23 -8.81
C GLY A 467 4.58 3.92 -8.50
N THR A 468 3.55 3.65 -9.30
CA THR A 468 2.53 2.61 -9.08
C THR A 468 3.13 1.22 -8.85
N SER A 469 4.08 0.81 -9.70
CA SER A 469 4.69 -0.52 -9.66
C SER A 469 5.45 -0.78 -8.35
N LEU A 470 6.08 0.23 -7.75
CA LEU A 470 6.73 0.06 -6.45
C LEU A 470 5.71 -0.15 -5.33
N VAL A 471 4.75 0.79 -5.18
CA VAL A 471 3.82 0.80 -4.03
C VAL A 471 2.77 -0.32 -4.07
N THR A 472 2.65 -1.02 -5.19
CA THR A 472 1.85 -2.24 -5.36
C THR A 472 2.68 -3.53 -5.26
N GLY A 473 3.97 -3.43 -4.90
CA GLY A 473 4.87 -4.57 -4.75
C GLY A 473 5.20 -5.26 -6.07
N SER A 474 5.28 -4.53 -7.18
CA SER A 474 5.53 -5.01 -8.55
C SER A 474 4.66 -6.24 -8.89
N GLY A 475 3.34 -6.05 -8.82
CA GLY A 475 2.33 -7.11 -9.03
C GLY A 475 2.15 -8.11 -7.88
N ALA A 476 2.91 -7.98 -6.79
CA ALA A 476 2.78 -8.81 -5.59
C ALA A 476 2.61 -7.92 -4.34
N PRO A 477 1.38 -7.46 -4.03
CA PRO A 477 1.11 -6.49 -2.96
C PRO A 477 1.27 -7.04 -1.53
N THR A 478 1.59 -8.33 -1.38
CA THR A 478 1.81 -9.00 -0.11
C THR A 478 2.94 -10.01 -0.23
N ALA A 479 3.80 -10.08 0.79
CA ALA A 479 4.87 -11.07 0.89
C ALA A 479 4.38 -12.51 1.14
N SER A 480 3.07 -12.72 1.33
CA SER A 480 2.44 -14.03 1.58
C SER A 480 3.00 -14.76 2.81
N LEU A 481 3.39 -13.97 3.82
CA LEU A 481 3.81 -14.41 5.14
C LEU A 481 2.62 -14.98 5.93
N VAL A 482 2.89 -15.96 6.79
CA VAL A 482 1.92 -16.55 7.71
C VAL A 482 2.50 -16.62 9.12
N TYR A 483 1.68 -16.28 10.12
CA TYR A 483 2.03 -16.32 11.55
C TYR A 483 1.45 -17.60 12.14
N LYS A 484 2.23 -18.53 12.71
CA LYS A 484 1.71 -19.85 13.11
C LYS A 484 2.29 -20.35 14.43
N LEU A 485 1.42 -20.89 15.28
CA LEU A 485 1.81 -21.61 16.50
C LEU A 485 2.57 -22.88 16.12
N VAL A 486 3.81 -23.01 16.62
CA VAL A 486 4.70 -24.15 16.35
C VAL A 486 5.06 -24.93 17.62
N ALA A 487 4.96 -24.34 18.81
CA ALA A 487 5.12 -25.05 20.07
C ALA A 487 4.25 -24.44 21.18
N ARG A 488 3.85 -25.25 22.16
CA ARG A 488 3.20 -24.78 23.39
C ARG A 488 3.61 -25.62 24.61
N SER A 489 3.55 -25.08 25.82
CA SER A 489 3.66 -25.87 27.04
C SER A 489 2.40 -26.70 27.31
N ASP A 490 2.50 -27.71 28.17
CA ASP A 490 1.36 -28.50 28.64
C ASP A 490 0.53 -27.81 29.72
N GLY A 491 1.20 -27.12 30.65
CA GLY A 491 0.59 -26.30 31.71
C GLY A 491 1.01 -24.83 31.60
N PRO A 492 0.46 -23.95 32.46
CA PRO A 492 0.88 -22.56 32.57
C PRO A 492 2.23 -22.41 33.29
N ASP A 493 2.69 -23.43 34.00
CA ASP A 493 3.88 -23.39 34.84
C ASP A 493 5.17 -23.18 34.03
N SER A 494 6.13 -22.44 34.60
CA SER A 494 7.34 -22.02 33.89
C SER A 494 8.23 -23.19 33.43
N ASP A 495 8.22 -24.29 34.18
CA ASP A 495 8.95 -25.54 33.95
C ASP A 495 8.17 -26.55 33.10
N ALA A 496 6.89 -26.29 32.78
CA ALA A 496 6.06 -27.19 32.02
C ALA A 496 6.64 -27.49 30.63
N ALA A 497 6.73 -28.78 30.29
CA ALA A 497 7.37 -29.24 29.06
C ALA A 497 6.73 -28.63 27.80
N MET A 498 7.58 -28.13 26.90
CA MET A 498 7.18 -27.61 25.59
C MET A 498 6.96 -28.76 24.60
N ARG A 499 5.77 -28.82 23.99
CA ARG A 499 5.44 -29.74 22.90
C ARG A 499 5.46 -29.04 21.54
N PRO A 500 6.08 -29.62 20.50
CA PRO A 500 5.91 -29.16 19.14
C PRO A 500 4.47 -29.43 18.68
N VAL A 501 3.89 -28.48 17.95
CA VAL A 501 2.56 -28.58 17.34
C VAL A 501 2.61 -28.15 15.88
N ALA A 502 1.76 -28.74 15.06
CA ALA A 502 1.70 -28.44 13.63
C ALA A 502 0.30 -28.72 13.08
N LYS A 503 -0.14 -27.90 12.11
CA LYS A 503 -1.39 -28.14 11.39
C LYS A 503 -1.19 -29.25 10.37
N ARG A 504 -2.02 -30.30 10.45
CA ARG A 504 -2.20 -31.26 9.35
C ARG A 504 -2.99 -30.58 8.23
N SER A 505 -2.39 -30.43 7.06
CA SER A 505 -3.07 -30.10 5.82
C SER A 505 -2.39 -30.78 4.64
N THR A 506 -3.18 -31.36 3.75
CA THR A 506 -2.71 -31.99 2.51
C THR A 506 -1.89 -30.99 1.68
N GLY A 507 -0.73 -31.43 1.20
CA GLY A 507 0.17 -30.63 0.36
C GLY A 507 0.99 -29.53 1.04
N LYS A 508 0.68 -29.11 2.29
CA LYS A 508 1.41 -28.03 2.99
C LYS A 508 1.56 -28.29 4.51
N PRO A 509 2.36 -29.29 4.94
CA PRO A 509 2.58 -29.57 6.36
C PRO A 509 3.52 -28.54 7.01
N SER A 510 3.01 -27.77 7.97
CA SER A 510 3.87 -26.95 8.86
C SER A 510 4.76 -27.85 9.73
N ARG A 511 5.97 -27.41 10.10
CA ARG A 511 6.85 -28.14 11.03
C ARG A 511 6.77 -27.57 12.44
N GLY A 512 6.46 -28.44 13.40
CA GLY A 512 6.41 -28.06 14.81
C GLY A 512 7.78 -27.87 15.44
N GLY A 513 7.80 -27.22 16.59
CA GLY A 513 8.99 -26.84 17.36
C GLY A 513 9.47 -25.43 17.04
N ARG A 514 10.04 -24.79 18.06
CA ARG A 514 10.72 -23.49 17.97
C ARG A 514 11.98 -23.62 17.12
N LYS A 515 12.04 -22.91 16.00
CA LYS A 515 13.14 -23.04 15.05
C LYS A 515 14.18 -21.94 15.18
N THR A 516 15.38 -22.22 14.69
CA THR A 516 16.48 -21.27 14.47
C THR A 516 16.92 -21.35 13.01
N ALA A 517 17.42 -20.24 12.47
CA ALA A 517 17.87 -20.15 11.09
C ALA A 517 19.33 -19.68 11.00
N VAL A 518 20.11 -20.34 10.12
CA VAL A 518 21.52 -20.05 9.85
C VAL A 518 21.73 -19.98 8.35
N ARG A 519 22.30 -18.86 7.85
CA ARG A 519 22.76 -18.79 6.46
C ARG A 519 24.12 -19.45 6.33
N ARG A 520 24.21 -20.41 5.40
CA ARG A 520 25.44 -21.13 5.08
C ARG A 520 26.20 -20.41 3.98
N ILE A 521 27.45 -20.08 4.25
CA ILE A 521 28.31 -19.28 3.38
C ILE A 521 29.50 -20.13 2.93
N ASP A 522 29.77 -20.14 1.63
CA ASP A 522 30.86 -20.92 1.04
C ASP A 522 32.26 -20.28 1.22
N GLY A 523 33.27 -20.83 0.56
CA GLY A 523 34.63 -20.29 0.58
C GLY A 523 34.81 -18.95 -0.13
N HIS A 524 33.84 -18.53 -0.94
CA HIS A 524 33.84 -17.31 -1.76
C HIS A 524 32.96 -16.20 -1.17
N GLY A 525 32.31 -16.44 -0.03
CA GLY A 525 31.38 -15.48 0.58
C GLY A 525 29.95 -15.54 0.03
N THR A 526 29.64 -16.57 -0.77
CA THR A 526 28.32 -16.76 -1.39
C THR A 526 27.44 -17.66 -0.52
N ALA A 527 26.18 -17.26 -0.32
CA ALA A 527 25.16 -18.04 0.35
C ALA A 527 24.68 -19.20 -0.53
N TYR A 528 24.78 -20.42 -0.01
CA TYR A 528 24.39 -21.64 -0.75
C TYR A 528 23.22 -22.42 -0.11
N ALA A 529 22.92 -22.17 1.18
CA ALA A 529 21.76 -22.74 1.86
C ALA A 529 21.30 -21.87 3.05
N GLU A 530 20.02 -21.98 3.40
CA GLU A 530 19.44 -21.47 4.63
C GLU A 530 19.06 -22.66 5.52
N THR A 531 19.89 -23.01 6.49
CA THR A 531 19.63 -24.15 7.37
C THR A 531 18.69 -23.75 8.50
N VAL A 532 17.57 -24.47 8.62
CA VAL A 532 16.56 -24.30 9.67
C VAL A 532 16.50 -25.55 10.55
N SER A 533 16.63 -25.40 11.86
CA SER A 533 16.63 -26.50 12.83
C SER A 533 15.77 -26.21 14.05
N THR A 534 15.32 -27.25 14.76
CA THR A 534 14.74 -27.09 16.11
C THR A 534 15.82 -27.35 17.15
N GLY A 535 16.29 -26.29 17.80
CA GLY A 535 17.44 -26.33 18.73
C GLY A 535 18.28 -25.05 18.63
N GLN A 536 19.41 -25.02 19.32
CA GLN A 536 20.38 -23.93 19.22
C GLN A 536 21.00 -23.88 17.81
N PRO A 537 21.26 -22.68 17.26
CA PRO A 537 21.89 -22.56 15.95
C PRO A 537 23.34 -23.00 16.05
N VAL A 538 23.81 -23.78 15.06
CA VAL A 538 25.22 -24.20 14.95
C VAL A 538 25.79 -23.62 13.66
N PRO A 539 26.22 -22.34 13.67
CA PRO A 539 26.94 -21.75 12.54
C PRO A 539 28.37 -22.30 12.46
N GLY A 540 28.84 -22.55 11.24
CA GLY A 540 30.26 -22.72 10.95
C GLY A 540 31.00 -21.37 10.95
N PRO A 541 32.34 -21.36 10.76
CA PRO A 541 33.16 -20.15 10.91
C PRO A 541 32.85 -18.98 9.96
N ARG A 542 32.11 -19.22 8.86
CA ARG A 542 31.66 -18.19 7.91
C ARG A 542 30.15 -17.94 7.95
N ASP A 543 29.42 -18.78 8.66
CA ASP A 543 27.96 -18.78 8.63
C ASP A 543 27.39 -17.70 9.55
N ARG A 544 26.16 -17.27 9.25
CA ARG A 544 25.45 -16.26 10.04
C ARG A 544 24.21 -16.84 10.69
N SER A 545 24.12 -16.76 12.01
CA SER A 545 22.83 -16.84 12.70
C SER A 545 21.98 -15.66 12.28
N LEU A 546 20.75 -15.92 11.80
CA LEU A 546 19.89 -14.89 11.21
C LEU A 546 18.94 -14.26 12.23
N HIS A 547 18.67 -14.94 13.34
CA HIS A 547 17.86 -14.42 14.43
C HIS A 547 18.66 -13.49 15.34
N VAL A 548 18.32 -12.20 15.33
CA VAL A 548 18.71 -11.23 16.36
C VAL A 548 17.59 -11.09 17.40
N PRO A 549 17.90 -10.76 18.67
CA PRO A 549 16.88 -10.37 19.64
C PRO A 549 16.25 -9.04 19.25
N LEU A 550 14.91 -8.97 19.27
CA LEU A 550 14.14 -7.78 18.92
C LEU A 550 13.36 -7.23 20.13
N VAL A 551 12.79 -8.12 20.93
CA VAL A 551 12.15 -7.82 22.23
C VAL A 551 12.68 -8.81 23.27
N ARG A 552 12.97 -8.35 24.47
CA ARG A 552 13.36 -9.19 25.61
C ARG A 552 12.48 -8.86 26.81
N ASP A 553 11.76 -9.85 27.30
CA ASP A 553 10.89 -9.75 28.49
C ASP A 553 9.94 -8.53 28.46
N GLY A 554 9.43 -8.21 27.25
CA GLY A 554 8.59 -7.06 26.94
C GLY A 554 9.33 -5.80 26.46
N ASP A 555 10.61 -5.64 26.78
CA ASP A 555 11.40 -4.45 26.41
C ASP A 555 11.93 -4.53 24.98
N ILE A 556 11.78 -3.43 24.22
CA ILE A 556 12.28 -3.31 22.85
C ILE A 556 13.81 -3.16 22.85
N VAL A 557 14.51 -4.17 22.33
CA VAL A 557 15.99 -4.19 22.25
C VAL A 557 16.56 -4.18 20.82
N GLY A 558 15.71 -4.40 19.80
CA GLY A 558 16.11 -4.50 18.39
C GLY A 558 16.03 -3.20 17.58
N ARG A 559 15.91 -2.04 18.23
CA ARG A 559 15.84 -0.74 17.53
C ARG A 559 17.15 -0.43 16.81
N GLU A 560 17.05 -0.06 15.53
CA GLU A 560 18.19 0.35 14.71
C GLU A 560 17.81 1.52 13.78
N SER A 561 18.82 2.21 13.26
CA SER A 561 18.64 3.27 12.27
C SER A 561 18.34 2.71 10.87
N LEU A 562 17.67 3.50 10.03
CA LEU A 562 17.46 3.13 8.62
C LEU A 562 18.78 2.91 7.87
N GLN A 563 19.86 3.63 8.24
CA GLN A 563 21.17 3.43 7.60
C GLN A 563 21.74 2.04 7.91
N GLN A 564 21.61 1.55 9.15
CA GLN A 564 22.07 0.20 9.50
C GLN A 564 21.30 -0.89 8.74
N ALA A 565 19.98 -0.71 8.57
CA ALA A 565 19.14 -1.59 7.76
C ALA A 565 19.52 -1.55 6.27
N ARG A 566 19.76 -0.36 5.72
CA ARG A 566 20.20 -0.15 4.33
C ARG A 566 21.59 -0.76 4.06
N ASP A 567 22.55 -0.52 4.94
CA ASP A 567 23.90 -1.10 4.85
C ASP A 567 23.86 -2.63 4.97
N ARG A 568 22.95 -3.16 5.81
CA ARG A 568 22.71 -4.61 5.90
C ARG A 568 22.12 -5.15 4.61
N HIS A 569 21.19 -4.43 3.99
CA HIS A 569 20.61 -4.84 2.71
C HIS A 569 21.67 -4.94 1.61
N THR A 570 22.55 -3.94 1.49
CA THR A 570 23.68 -3.99 0.54
C THR A 570 24.57 -5.22 0.76
N ARG A 571 24.90 -5.55 2.02
CA ARG A 571 25.67 -6.77 2.35
C ARG A 571 24.89 -8.05 2.04
N ALA A 572 23.62 -8.13 2.44
CA ALA A 572 22.77 -9.30 2.24
C ALA A 572 22.58 -9.64 0.74
N ILE A 573 22.46 -8.63 -0.13
CA ILE A 573 22.43 -8.82 -1.59
C ILE A 573 23.80 -9.28 -2.13
N ALA A 574 24.90 -8.72 -1.63
CA ALA A 574 26.25 -9.13 -2.04
C ALA A 574 26.61 -10.57 -1.60
N GLU A 575 25.97 -11.09 -0.55
CA GLU A 575 26.07 -12.49 -0.12
C GLU A 575 25.28 -13.45 -1.03
N LEU A 576 24.36 -13.00 -1.89
CA LEU A 576 23.54 -13.89 -2.72
C LEU A 576 24.30 -14.39 -3.96
N PRO A 577 24.00 -15.60 -4.46
CA PRO A 577 24.59 -16.09 -5.72
C PRO A 577 24.14 -15.20 -6.90
N PRO A 578 24.96 -15.05 -7.97
CA PRO A 578 24.63 -14.20 -9.12
C PRO A 578 23.30 -14.52 -9.83
N THR A 579 22.75 -15.72 -9.63
CA THR A 579 21.42 -16.10 -10.10
C THR A 579 20.30 -15.34 -9.39
N ALA A 580 20.49 -14.88 -8.15
CA ALA A 580 19.48 -14.20 -7.34
C ALA A 580 19.03 -12.85 -7.93
N ILE A 581 19.96 -12.10 -8.52
CA ILE A 581 19.70 -10.78 -9.12
C ILE A 581 19.11 -10.86 -10.53
N GLN A 582 18.93 -12.06 -11.09
CA GLN A 582 18.33 -12.22 -12.42
C GLN A 582 16.83 -11.86 -12.42
N LEU A 583 16.44 -10.99 -13.34
CA LEU A 583 15.05 -10.60 -13.55
C LEU A 583 14.19 -11.70 -14.19
N SER A 584 14.83 -12.67 -14.86
CA SER A 584 14.16 -13.85 -15.43
C SER A 584 13.46 -14.66 -14.33
N LYS A 585 12.26 -15.17 -14.65
CA LYS A 585 11.50 -16.05 -13.76
C LYS A 585 12.35 -17.26 -13.36
N GLY A 586 12.29 -17.63 -12.09
CA GLY A 586 12.87 -18.88 -11.58
C GLY A 586 12.62 -19.05 -10.10
N GLU A 587 13.19 -20.12 -9.57
CA GLU A 587 13.07 -20.56 -8.18
C GLU A 587 13.87 -19.68 -7.20
N PRO A 588 13.60 -19.79 -5.88
CA PRO A 588 14.43 -19.20 -4.83
C PRO A 588 15.92 -19.51 -5.03
N ALA A 589 16.77 -18.48 -4.94
CA ALA A 589 18.19 -18.58 -5.24
C ALA A 589 19.00 -19.35 -4.18
N VAL A 590 18.51 -19.36 -2.95
CA VAL A 590 19.08 -20.12 -1.83
C VAL A 590 18.01 -21.09 -1.33
N PRO A 591 18.28 -22.41 -1.27
CA PRO A 591 17.35 -23.40 -0.74
C PRO A 591 17.28 -23.36 0.78
N THR A 592 16.09 -23.57 1.32
CA THR A 592 15.86 -23.73 2.77
C THR A 592 15.94 -25.20 3.16
N GLU A 593 16.98 -25.56 3.94
CA GLU A 593 17.29 -26.92 4.33
C GLU A 593 16.94 -27.19 5.78
N PHE A 594 16.11 -28.20 6.05
CA PHE A 594 15.69 -28.52 7.41
C PHE A 594 16.55 -29.62 8.04
N VAL A 595 17.49 -29.24 8.91
CA VAL A 595 18.35 -30.15 9.66
C VAL A 595 17.74 -30.39 11.04
N ASN A 596 17.40 -31.63 11.36
CA ASN A 596 16.62 -32.00 12.55
C ASN A 596 15.31 -31.20 12.70
N GLY A 597 14.78 -30.63 11.60
CA GLY A 597 13.58 -29.80 11.64
C GLY A 597 12.39 -30.61 12.16
N GLY A 598 11.84 -30.16 13.29
CA GLY A 598 10.90 -30.88 14.15
C GLY A 598 9.68 -31.52 13.46
N PRO A 599 8.93 -32.36 14.21
CA PRO A 599 8.06 -33.37 13.65
C PRO A 599 7.10 -32.78 12.60
N ARG A 600 7.10 -33.40 11.41
CA ARG A 600 5.98 -33.29 10.48
C ARG A 600 4.78 -34.02 11.10
N PRO A 601 3.58 -33.43 11.06
CA PRO A 601 2.43 -33.97 11.78
C PRO A 601 1.80 -35.17 11.07
#